data_AF-A0A937IVW2-F1
#
_entry.id   AF-A0A937IVW2-F1
#
_cell.length_a   1.000
_cell.length_b   1.000
_cell.length_c   1.000
_cell.angle_alpha   90.00
_cell.angle_beta   90.00
_cell.angle_gamma   90.00
#
_symmetry.space_group_name_H-M   'P 1'
#
loop_
_entity.id
_entity.type
_entity.pdbx_description
1 polymer ?
#
loop_
_entity_poly.entity_id
_entity_poly.type
_entity_poly.pdbx_seq_one_letter_code
_entity_poly.pdbx_strand_id
1 'polypeptide(L)' 'MQNTFDENLLEILVCPLTKSPLIYDAGNQELVSKAARLAFPIRDGIPIMLLDEARSLK' A
#
# COMPACT_ATOMS: atom_id res chain seq x y z
N MET A 1 -23.34 1.07 -1.38
CA MET A 1 -22.21 0.90 -0.43
C MET A 1 -21.07 0.29 -1.21
N GLN A 2 -20.20 1.12 -1.77
CA GLN A 2 -18.98 0.69 -2.46
C GLN A 2 -17.85 1.48 -1.82
N ASN A 3 -17.26 0.94 -0.76
CA ASN A 3 -15.96 1.35 -0.26
C ASN A 3 -14.90 0.50 -0.97
N THR A 4 -14.93 0.52 -2.31
CA THR A 4 -13.78 0.10 -3.09
C THR A 4 -12.83 1.28 -2.97
N PHE A 5 -11.63 1.07 -2.42
CA PHE A 5 -10.55 2.03 -2.63
C PHE A 5 -10.50 2.31 -4.13
N ASP A 6 -10.82 3.53 -4.55
CA ASP A 6 -10.97 3.89 -5.96
C ASP A 6 -9.71 3.43 -6.72
N GLU A 7 -9.89 2.54 -7.69
CA GLU A 7 -8.78 1.94 -8.46
C GLU A 7 -7.93 3.04 -9.12
N ASN A 8 -8.58 4.16 -9.50
CA ASN A 8 -7.93 5.36 -10.03
C ASN A 8 -7.02 6.08 -9.00
N LEU A 9 -7.31 5.99 -7.70
CA LEU A 9 -6.46 6.56 -6.64
C LEU A 9 -5.22 5.71 -6.40
N LEU A 10 -5.34 4.39 -6.55
CA LEU A 10 -4.22 3.44 -6.47
C LEU A 10 -3.21 3.64 -7.60
N GLU A 11 -3.65 4.08 -8.79
CA GLU A 11 -2.75 4.40 -9.91
C GLU A 11 -1.81 5.59 -9.61
N ILE A 12 -2.22 6.51 -8.73
CA ILE A 12 -1.41 7.67 -8.30
C ILE A 12 -0.48 7.29 -7.13
N LEU A 13 -0.90 6.31 -6.32
CA LEU A 13 -0.19 5.88 -5.12
C LEU A 13 1.02 4.99 -5.47
N VAL A 14 2.18 5.64 -5.56
CA VAL A 14 3.47 4.97 -5.75
C VAL A 14 4.20 4.75 -4.42
N CYS A 15 5.07 3.73 -4.38
CA CYS A 15 5.94 3.45 -3.24
C CYS A 15 6.81 4.68 -2.91
N PRO A 16 6.92 5.09 -1.63
CA PRO A 16 7.63 6.31 -1.28
C PRO A 16 9.14 6.22 -1.56
N LEU A 17 9.69 5.00 -1.55
CA LEU A 17 11.10 4.70 -1.80
C LEU A 17 11.43 4.54 -3.29
N THR A 18 10.69 3.67 -3.98
CA THR A 18 11.07 3.23 -5.34
C THR A 18 10.31 3.97 -6.43
N LYS A 19 9.28 4.73 -6.07
CA LYS A 19 8.32 5.39 -7.00
C LYS A 19 7.62 4.41 -7.95
N SER A 20 7.68 3.11 -7.65
CA SER A 20 6.99 2.07 -8.41
C SER A 20 5.53 1.94 -7.94
N PRO A 21 4.63 1.39 -8.76
CA PRO A 21 3.25 1.13 -8.35
C PRO A 21 3.15 0.24 -7.10
N LEU A 22 2.13 0.48 -6.29
CA LEU A 22 1.76 -0.36 -5.15
C LEU A 22 0.64 -1.32 -5.55
N ILE A 23 0.63 -2.50 -4.92
CA ILE A 23 -0.42 -3.50 -5.09
C ILE A 23 -1.26 -3.52 -3.82
N TYR A 24 -2.56 -3.30 -3.95
CA TYR A 24 -3.46 -3.43 -2.81
C TYR A 24 -3.69 -4.91 -2.48
N ASP A 25 -3.39 -5.29 -1.24
CA ASP A 25 -3.71 -6.58 -0.66
C ASP A 25 -4.93 -6.40 0.26
N ALA A 26 -6.10 -6.71 -0.28
CA ALA A 26 -7.36 -6.61 0.46
C ALA A 26 -7.45 -7.60 1.64
N GLY A 27 -6.76 -8.74 1.56
CA GLY A 27 -6.78 -9.76 2.60
C GLY A 27 -6.04 -9.32 3.86
N ASN A 28 -4.95 -8.58 3.69
CA ASN A 28 -4.15 -8.05 4.79
C ASN A 28 -4.41 -6.56 5.09
N GLN A 29 -5.23 -5.87 4.27
CA GLN A 29 -5.42 -4.41 4.34
C GLN A 29 -4.09 -3.66 4.23
N GLU A 30 -3.30 -3.97 3.22
CA GLU A 30 -1.95 -3.39 3.01
C GLU A 30 -1.74 -2.92 1.56
N LEU A 31 -0.82 -1.98 1.37
CA LEU A 31 -0.25 -1.62 0.08
C LEU A 31 1.15 -2.23 -0.05
N VAL A 32 1.32 -3.14 -1.01
CA VAL A 32 2.55 -3.91 -1.20
C VAL A 32 3.42 -3.29 -2.28
N SER A 33 4.68 -3.00 -1.94
CA SER A 33 5.74 -2.70 -2.90
C SER A 33 6.61 -3.94 -3.10
N LYS A 34 6.47 -4.60 -4.26
CA LYS A 34 7.34 -5.71 -4.65
C LYS A 34 8.80 -5.27 -4.83
N ALA A 35 9.02 -4.07 -5.36
CA ALA A 35 10.36 -3.52 -5.60
C ALA A 35 11.10 -3.24 -4.28
N ALA A 36 10.41 -2.73 -3.27
CA ALA A 36 10.99 -2.46 -1.95
C ALA A 36 10.99 -3.70 -1.04
N ARG A 37 10.21 -4.74 -1.37
CA ARG A 37 9.89 -5.88 -0.48
C ARG A 37 9.29 -5.41 0.86
N LEU A 38 8.38 -4.45 0.77
CA LEU A 38 7.69 -3.86 1.92
C LEU A 38 6.17 -3.87 1.70
N ALA A 39 5.42 -3.99 2.79
CA ALA A 39 3.98 -3.79 2.84
C ALA A 39 3.64 -2.66 3.82
N PHE A 40 2.87 -1.69 3.36
CA PHE A 40 2.43 -0.53 4.13
C PHE A 40 1.00 -0.76 4.62
N PRO A 41 0.71 -0.75 5.93
CA PRO A 41 -0.62 -1.06 6.44
C PRO A 41 -1.62 0.06 6.15
N ILE A 42 -2.88 -0.31 6.02
CA ILE A 42 -4.02 0.60 5.94
C ILE A 42 -4.77 0.50 7.28
N ARG A 43 -4.94 1.64 7.96
CA ARG A 43 -5.69 1.73 9.23
C ARG A 43 -6.80 2.75 9.06
N ASP A 44 -8.04 2.37 9.37
CA ASP A 44 -9.23 3.22 9.20
C ASP A 44 -9.40 3.79 7.79
N GLY A 45 -8.98 3.04 6.77
CA GLY A 45 -8.99 3.48 5.37
C GLY A 45 -7.87 4.46 4.99
N ILE A 46 -6.90 4.69 5.87
CA ILE A 46 -5.75 5.59 5.63
C ILE A 46 -4.47 4.75 5.46
N PRO A 47 -3.78 4.84 4.31
CA PRO A 47 -2.48 4.19 4.12
C PRO A 47 -1.40 4.82 5.00
N ILE A 48 -0.69 4.00 5.78
CA ILE A 48 0.43 4.42 6.62
C ILE A 48 1.73 4.20 5.84
N MET A 49 2.18 5.27 5.16
CA MET A 49 3.36 5.27 4.27
C MET A 49 4.66 5.58 5.02
N LEU A 50 4.81 5.06 6.24
CA LEU A 50 5.99 5.22 7.08
C LEU A 50 6.84 3.94 7.05
N LEU A 51 8.17 4.08 7.04
CA LEU A 51 9.09 2.95 6.84
C LEU A 51 9.22 2.05 8.08
N ASP A 52 9.12 2.65 9.26
CA ASP A 52 9.11 1.98 10.57
C ASP A 52 7.83 1.16 10.79
N GLU A 53 6.71 1.60 10.23
CA GLU A 53 5.45 0.87 10.25
C GLU A 53 5.34 -0.16 9.11
N ALA A 54 6.25 -0.12 8.12
CA ALA A 54 6.21 -1.02 6.98
C ALA A 54 6.69 -2.43 7.36
N ARG A 55 5.91 -3.44 6.97
CA ARG A 55 6.23 -4.84 7.18
C ARG A 55 7.15 -5.34 6.07
N SER A 56 8.27 -5.96 6.44
CA SER A 56 9.17 -6.59 5.47
C SER A 56 8.57 -7.87 4.90
N LEU A 57 8.62 -8.00 3.58
CA LEU A 57 8.27 -9.20 2.84
C LEU A 57 9.54 -10.05 2.69
N LYS A 58 9.56 -11.23 3.32
CA LYS A 58 10.67 -12.18 3.21
C LYS A 58 10.67 -12.89 1.86
#